data_AF-A0A2E3P4Q5-F1
#
_entry.id   AF-A0A2E3P4Q5-F1
#
_cell.length_a   1.000
_cell.length_b   1.000
_cell.length_c   1.000
_cell.angle_alpha   90.00
_cell.angle_beta   90.00
_cell.angle_gamma   90.00
#
_symmetry.space_group_name_H-M   'P 1'
#
loop_
_entity.id
_entity.type
_entity.pdbx_description
1 polymer ?
#
loop_
_entity_poly.entity_id
_entity_poly.type
_entity_poly.pdbx_seq_one_letter_code
_entity_poly.pdbx_strand_id
1 'polypeptide(L)'
;MKRQAQLSRLFDGLGLVLGIGAVLALLYYWDPTRVAIKRLAPEADARFEAIPADMTALPVSEWLSVRDADEVRQRRARLAARIFKMPDLPRDLMPQRVMRDVEKNPGPHHTCLSPTGPAVVRLLSRTDTIIMRALACEAAYYRDWRNLAGIDELTGYLSKNWRPYSIAYFRPKTANGHLILYQQGLAATYHDQHRMIEAWVEDGYTVAAMNMPGYGDNTCYDWRRYCSGPLMDARFATDGGAAFLPPVIAVNYALAQQPFKRIAMIGVSSGAWITLVSAAIDPRIDVSFPVAGVLPLALLRGKEESAREIVEGLVDIAGVLDLAVMGADRPGRRQIQIFNRFDRCCFYGPRPTLYAGLLAETARNLGGHHQVLFDETHARHKISGWAVKRIMEAINGDGKVRP
;
A
#
# COMPACT_ATOMS: atom_id res chain seq x y z
N MET A 1 -26.13 52.22 21.34
CA MET A 1 -24.66 52.32 21.21
C MET A 1 -23.88 51.30 22.06
N LYS A 2 -24.07 51.16 23.39
CA LYS A 2 -23.29 50.20 24.22
C LYS A 2 -23.40 48.71 23.82
N ARG A 3 -24.59 48.23 23.41
CA ARG A 3 -24.79 46.85 22.94
C ARG A 3 -24.07 46.51 21.63
N GLN A 4 -24.02 47.45 20.68
CA GLN A 4 -23.29 47.28 19.41
C GLN A 4 -21.77 47.18 19.62
N ALA A 5 -21.22 48.00 20.52
CA ALA A 5 -19.80 47.95 20.87
C ALA A 5 -19.40 46.64 21.59
N GLN A 6 -20.29 46.06 22.40
CA GLN A 6 -20.07 44.75 23.03
C GLN A 6 -20.13 43.60 22.01
N LEU A 7 -21.08 43.64 21.06
CA LEU A 7 -21.13 42.64 19.99
C LEU A 7 -19.87 42.67 19.11
N SER A 8 -19.39 43.85 18.72
CA SER A 8 -18.16 44.00 17.92
C SER A 8 -16.96 43.36 18.59
N ARG A 9 -16.73 43.65 19.88
CA ARG A 9 -15.61 43.06 20.65
C ARG A 9 -15.70 41.54 20.78
N LEU A 10 -16.91 40.99 20.82
CA LEU A 10 -17.13 39.55 20.84
C LEU A 10 -16.74 38.91 19.50
N PHE A 11 -17.13 39.53 18.38
CA PHE A 11 -16.75 39.08 17.03
C PHE A 11 -15.25 39.24 16.76
N ASP A 12 -14.63 40.32 17.26
CA ASP A 12 -13.18 40.52 17.17
C ASP A 12 -12.42 39.44 17.96
N GLY A 13 -12.90 39.09 19.15
CA GLY A 13 -12.36 37.99 19.96
C GLY A 13 -12.50 36.63 19.27
N LEU A 14 -13.66 36.34 18.69
CA LEU A 14 -13.88 35.11 17.92
C LEU A 14 -12.99 35.06 16.67
N GLY A 15 -12.85 36.17 15.95
CA GLY A 15 -11.95 36.30 14.80
C GLY A 15 -10.49 36.05 15.16
N LEU A 16 -10.03 36.57 16.30
CA LEU A 16 -8.69 36.30 16.82
C LEU A 16 -8.49 34.82 17.16
N VAL A 17 -9.46 34.19 17.84
CA VAL A 17 -9.40 32.76 18.18
C VAL A 17 -9.37 31.89 16.93
N LEU A 18 -10.20 32.21 15.93
CA LEU A 18 -10.20 31.51 14.63
C LEU A 18 -8.90 31.75 13.86
N GLY A 19 -8.33 32.97 13.92
CA GLY A 19 -7.06 33.31 13.29
C GLY A 19 -5.88 32.56 13.92
N ILE A 20 -5.79 32.56 15.26
CA ILE A 20 -4.81 31.77 16.01
C ILE A 20 -5.02 30.27 15.72
N GLY A 21 -6.27 29.80 15.73
CA GLY A 21 -6.62 28.43 15.40
C GLY A 21 -6.19 28.04 13.98
N ALA A 22 -6.34 28.93 13.00
CA ALA A 22 -5.91 28.71 11.62
C ALA A 22 -4.38 28.68 11.49
N VAL A 23 -3.65 29.57 12.18
CA VAL A 23 -2.18 29.55 12.19
C VAL A 23 -1.66 28.31 12.89
N LEU A 24 -2.21 27.94 14.06
CA LEU A 24 -1.87 26.71 14.75
C LEU A 24 -2.21 25.49 13.91
N ALA A 25 -3.35 25.48 13.21
CA ALA A 25 -3.71 24.43 12.28
C ALA A 25 -2.74 24.39 11.09
N LEU A 26 -2.28 25.52 10.56
CA LEU A 26 -1.29 25.55 9.48
C LEU A 26 0.06 24.99 9.96
N LEU A 27 0.58 25.46 11.09
CA LEU A 27 1.82 24.98 11.70
C LEU A 27 1.72 23.50 12.11
N TYR A 28 0.53 23.09 12.54
CA TYR A 28 0.23 21.69 12.76
C TYR A 28 0.22 20.98 11.40
N TYR A 29 -0.73 21.18 10.50
CA TYR A 29 -0.88 20.34 9.31
C TYR A 29 0.22 20.48 8.24
N TRP A 30 1.08 21.50 8.28
CA TRP A 30 2.17 21.65 7.32
C TRP A 30 3.37 20.75 7.67
N ASP A 31 3.66 19.81 6.76
CA ASP A 31 4.60 18.71 7.02
C ASP A 31 6.06 19.17 7.28
N PRO A 32 6.64 20.15 6.56
CA PRO A 32 8.02 20.61 6.81
C PRO A 32 8.22 21.24 8.19
N THR A 33 7.32 22.12 8.61
CA THR A 33 7.36 22.74 9.95
C THR A 33 7.26 21.67 11.04
N ARG A 34 6.45 20.63 10.81
CA ARG A 34 6.36 19.50 11.75
C ARG A 34 7.62 18.67 11.85
N VAL A 35 8.35 18.46 10.74
CA VAL A 35 9.65 17.77 10.78
C VAL A 35 10.65 18.63 11.56
N ALA A 36 10.69 19.94 11.29
CA ALA A 36 11.54 20.87 12.05
C ALA A 36 11.21 20.88 13.55
N ILE A 37 9.93 21.01 13.93
CA ILE A 37 9.48 20.95 15.33
C ILE A 37 9.85 19.61 15.97
N LYS A 38 9.77 18.50 15.23
CA LYS A 38 10.12 17.19 15.77
C LYS A 38 11.63 17.05 16.02
N ARG A 39 12.48 17.58 15.14
CA ARG A 39 13.93 17.68 15.37
C ARG A 39 14.31 18.61 16.54
N LEU A 40 13.37 19.36 17.09
CA LEU A 40 13.58 20.27 18.23
C LEU A 40 13.04 19.73 19.56
N ALA A 41 12.32 18.60 19.55
CA ALA A 41 11.78 18.01 20.77
C ALA A 41 12.82 17.08 21.42
N PRO A 42 13.20 17.27 22.70
CA PRO A 42 14.33 16.57 23.32
C PRO A 42 14.26 15.03 23.26
N GLU A 43 13.07 14.44 23.39
CA GLU A 43 12.85 12.99 23.29
C GLU A 43 12.59 12.48 21.87
N ALA A 44 12.45 13.38 20.89
CA ALA A 44 12.19 12.99 19.50
C ALA A 44 13.48 12.64 18.77
N ASP A 45 14.59 13.33 19.06
CA ASP A 45 15.90 13.02 18.48
C ASP A 45 16.29 11.56 18.79
N ALA A 46 16.14 11.10 20.03
CA ALA A 46 16.48 9.72 20.38
C ALA A 46 15.66 8.65 19.63
N ARG A 47 14.39 8.93 19.30
CA ARG A 47 13.48 7.95 18.66
C ARG A 47 13.64 7.84 17.14
N PHE A 48 14.06 8.91 16.48
CA PHE A 48 14.17 8.97 15.01
C PHE A 48 15.61 8.97 14.51
N GLU A 49 16.59 9.22 15.39
CA GLU A 49 18.01 9.27 15.04
C GLU A 49 18.79 8.03 15.49
N ALA A 50 18.37 7.38 16.57
CA ALA A 50 19.08 6.21 17.11
C ALA A 50 18.31 4.90 16.88
N ILE A 51 19.07 3.84 16.68
CA ILE A 51 18.56 2.48 16.76
C ILE A 51 18.50 2.11 18.25
N PRO A 52 17.38 1.57 18.76
CA PRO A 52 17.31 1.07 20.13
C PRO A 52 18.44 0.08 20.44
N ALA A 53 19.07 0.21 21.62
CA ALA A 53 20.27 -0.57 21.98
C ALA A 53 20.02 -2.08 22.01
N ASP A 54 18.78 -2.51 22.33
CA ASP A 54 18.35 -3.91 22.27
C ASP A 54 18.33 -4.46 20.83
N MET A 55 18.23 -3.60 19.82
CA MET A 55 18.21 -3.99 18.40
C MET A 55 19.60 -4.01 17.77
N THR A 56 20.54 -3.21 18.25
CA THR A 56 21.90 -3.15 17.68
C THR A 56 22.70 -4.44 17.90
N ALA A 57 22.34 -5.23 18.91
CA ALA A 57 22.98 -6.50 19.22
C ALA A 57 22.36 -7.71 18.49
N LEU A 58 21.31 -7.50 17.68
CA LEU A 58 20.63 -8.60 17.00
C LEU A 58 21.50 -9.15 15.85
N PRO A 59 21.55 -10.49 15.66
CA PRO A 59 22.38 -11.12 14.62
C PRO A 59 21.70 -11.04 13.25
N VAL A 60 21.52 -9.82 12.74
CA VAL A 60 20.75 -9.54 11.51
C VAL A 60 21.31 -10.29 10.29
N SER A 61 22.62 -10.53 10.25
CA SER A 61 23.27 -11.33 9.21
C SER A 61 22.81 -12.79 9.17
N GLU A 62 22.38 -13.35 10.30
CA GLU A 62 21.90 -14.73 10.39
C GLU A 62 20.46 -14.89 9.89
N TRP A 63 19.71 -13.79 9.74
CA TRP A 63 18.31 -13.81 9.31
C TRP A 63 18.15 -13.89 7.79
N LEU A 64 19.20 -13.60 7.02
CA LEU A 64 19.21 -13.78 5.58
C LEU A 64 19.88 -15.12 5.26
N SER A 65 19.10 -16.02 4.72
CA SER A 65 19.49 -17.42 4.51
C SER A 65 19.50 -17.83 3.04
N VAL A 66 18.89 -17.05 2.14
CA VAL A 66 18.97 -17.23 0.68
C VAL A 66 20.37 -16.90 0.16
N ARG A 67 20.97 -17.82 -0.59
CA ARG A 67 22.35 -17.70 -1.10
C ARG A 67 22.45 -17.69 -2.62
N ASP A 68 21.57 -18.43 -3.29
CA ASP A 68 21.65 -18.63 -4.73
C ASP A 68 20.26 -18.72 -5.40
N ALA A 69 20.27 -18.75 -6.73
CA ALA A 69 19.06 -18.78 -7.54
C ALA A 69 18.25 -20.08 -7.37
N ASP A 70 18.87 -21.18 -6.93
CA ASP A 70 18.21 -22.48 -6.77
C ASP A 70 17.40 -22.49 -5.48
N GLU A 71 17.97 -22.00 -4.38
CA GLU A 71 17.25 -21.77 -3.13
C GLU A 71 16.07 -20.82 -3.32
N VAL A 72 16.25 -19.74 -4.10
CA VAL A 72 15.16 -18.82 -4.44
C VAL A 72 14.03 -19.54 -5.18
N ARG A 73 14.34 -20.40 -6.17
CA ARG A 73 13.31 -21.17 -6.89
C ARG A 73 12.57 -22.14 -5.97
N GLN A 74 13.29 -22.85 -5.10
CA GLN A 74 12.70 -23.81 -4.15
C GLN A 74 11.77 -23.11 -3.14
N ARG A 75 12.22 -22.01 -2.54
CA ARG A 75 11.41 -21.23 -1.59
C ARG A 75 10.19 -20.61 -2.26
N ARG A 76 10.34 -20.12 -3.49
CA ARG A 76 9.21 -19.61 -4.29
C ARG A 76 8.14 -20.67 -4.53
N ALA A 77 8.53 -21.89 -4.91
CA ALA A 77 7.60 -23.00 -5.08
C ALA A 77 6.90 -23.38 -3.76
N ARG A 78 7.65 -23.44 -2.65
CA ARG A 78 7.06 -23.69 -1.31
C ARG A 78 6.09 -22.59 -0.87
N LEU A 79 6.41 -21.33 -1.14
CA LEU A 79 5.51 -20.19 -0.87
C LEU A 79 4.24 -20.29 -1.73
N ALA A 80 4.37 -20.59 -3.03
CA ALA A 80 3.23 -20.79 -3.92
C ALA A 80 2.33 -21.95 -3.43
N ALA A 81 2.93 -23.08 -3.05
CA ALA A 81 2.23 -24.22 -2.45
C ALA A 81 1.51 -23.85 -1.16
N ARG A 82 2.14 -23.06 -0.29
CA ARG A 82 1.54 -22.63 0.98
C ARG A 82 0.38 -21.65 0.78
N ILE A 83 0.55 -20.69 -0.14
CA ILE A 83 -0.41 -19.60 -0.36
C ILE A 83 -1.59 -20.07 -1.20
N PHE A 84 -1.32 -20.72 -2.34
CA PHE A 84 -2.32 -21.05 -3.35
C PHE A 84 -2.83 -22.48 -3.25
N LYS A 85 -2.22 -23.33 -2.40
CA LYS A 85 -2.49 -24.78 -2.33
C LYS A 85 -2.24 -25.47 -3.68
N MET A 86 -1.27 -24.94 -4.44
CA MET A 86 -0.86 -25.43 -5.75
C MET A 86 0.67 -25.36 -5.86
N PRO A 87 1.32 -26.29 -6.57
CA PRO A 87 2.78 -26.33 -6.65
C PRO A 87 3.39 -25.05 -7.25
N ASP A 88 2.66 -24.39 -8.13
CA ASP A 88 3.10 -23.22 -8.87
C ASP A 88 2.14 -22.03 -8.76
N LEU A 89 2.62 -20.88 -9.20
CA LEU A 89 1.82 -19.66 -9.34
C LEU A 89 0.62 -19.90 -10.28
N PRO A 90 -0.64 -19.61 -9.87
CA PRO A 90 -1.81 -19.72 -10.74
C PRO A 90 -1.72 -18.73 -11.91
N ARG A 91 -1.14 -19.13 -13.04
CA ARG A 91 -0.94 -18.24 -14.21
C ARG A 91 -2.14 -18.13 -15.14
N ASP A 92 -3.08 -19.06 -15.00
CA ASP A 92 -4.30 -19.21 -15.76
C ASP A 92 -5.54 -18.71 -14.99
N LEU A 93 -5.38 -18.38 -13.71
CA LEU A 93 -6.48 -17.88 -12.90
C LEU A 93 -6.90 -16.47 -13.35
N MET A 94 -8.12 -16.38 -13.84
CA MET A 94 -8.73 -15.14 -14.33
C MET A 94 -9.81 -14.64 -13.35
N PRO A 95 -10.19 -13.36 -13.42
CA PRO A 95 -11.32 -12.87 -12.63
C PRO A 95 -12.60 -13.63 -12.99
N GLN A 96 -13.42 -13.94 -11.98
CA GLN A 96 -14.69 -14.65 -12.19
C GLN A 96 -15.71 -13.78 -12.91
N ARG A 97 -15.65 -12.46 -12.68
CA ARG A 97 -16.48 -11.47 -13.36
C ARG A 97 -15.66 -10.21 -13.65
N VAL A 98 -15.93 -9.62 -14.81
CA VAL A 98 -15.37 -8.32 -15.21
C VAL A 98 -16.55 -7.39 -15.49
N MET A 99 -16.67 -6.32 -14.69
CA MET A 99 -17.61 -5.23 -14.95
C MET A 99 -16.85 -4.14 -15.69
N ARG A 100 -17.20 -3.88 -16.95
CA ARG A 100 -16.49 -2.91 -17.79
C ARG A 100 -17.01 -1.48 -17.56
N ASP A 101 -16.09 -0.51 -17.63
CA ASP A 101 -16.39 0.93 -17.60
C ASP A 101 -17.32 1.35 -16.44
N VAL A 102 -16.99 0.90 -15.22
CA VAL A 102 -17.79 1.11 -14.00
C VAL A 102 -17.99 2.59 -13.66
N GLU A 103 -17.08 3.46 -14.08
CA GLU A 103 -17.24 4.91 -13.95
C GLU A 103 -18.41 5.48 -14.76
N LYS A 104 -18.72 4.83 -15.91
CA LYS A 104 -19.83 5.19 -16.81
C LYS A 104 -21.10 4.44 -16.44
N ASN A 105 -20.98 3.14 -16.17
CA ASN A 105 -22.09 2.23 -15.91
C ASN A 105 -21.87 1.47 -14.59
N PRO A 106 -22.05 2.12 -13.42
CA PRO A 106 -21.73 1.54 -12.12
C PRO A 106 -22.62 0.34 -11.74
N GLY A 107 -23.68 0.05 -12.48
CA GLY A 107 -24.64 -1.00 -12.16
C GLY A 107 -25.52 -0.68 -10.95
N PRO A 108 -26.48 -1.56 -10.61
CA PRO A 108 -27.37 -1.35 -9.49
C PRO A 108 -26.66 -1.65 -8.15
N HIS A 109 -26.32 -0.61 -7.39
CA HIS A 109 -25.89 -0.73 -5.99
C HIS A 109 -27.00 -0.30 -5.05
N HIS A 110 -27.53 -1.24 -4.27
CA HIS A 110 -28.72 -1.03 -3.45
C HIS A 110 -28.52 -0.09 -2.25
N THR A 111 -27.28 0.11 -1.79
CA THR A 111 -26.94 1.06 -0.71
C THR A 111 -25.50 1.55 -0.83
N CYS A 112 -25.29 2.68 -1.52
CA CYS A 112 -24.03 3.40 -1.40
C CYS A 112 -24.02 4.16 -0.07
N LEU A 113 -23.28 3.66 0.92
CA LEU A 113 -22.91 4.41 2.12
C LEU A 113 -21.82 5.43 1.75
N SER A 114 -22.15 6.35 0.83
CA SER A 114 -21.18 7.30 0.30
C SER A 114 -20.83 8.37 1.35
N PRO A 115 -19.52 8.70 1.53
CA PRO A 115 -19.08 9.86 2.30
C PRO A 115 -19.38 11.22 1.62
N THR A 116 -20.09 11.23 0.49
CA THR A 116 -20.65 12.44 -0.16
C THR A 116 -22.05 12.82 0.34
N GLY A 117 -22.60 12.10 1.33
CA GLY A 117 -23.78 12.53 2.09
C GLY A 117 -23.50 13.74 3.01
N PRO A 118 -24.54 14.42 3.51
CA PRO A 118 -24.40 15.69 4.24
C PRO A 118 -23.40 15.58 5.41
N ALA A 119 -22.59 16.63 5.57
CA ALA A 119 -21.40 16.73 6.44
C ALA A 119 -21.57 16.25 7.89
N VAL A 120 -22.82 16.08 8.35
CA VAL A 120 -23.20 15.62 9.69
C VAL A 120 -22.82 14.14 9.93
N VAL A 121 -22.81 13.28 8.91
CA VAL A 121 -22.48 11.84 9.07
C VAL A 121 -21.00 11.62 9.42
N ARG A 122 -20.10 12.55 9.04
CA ARG A 122 -18.66 12.47 9.33
C ARG A 122 -18.31 12.59 10.82
N LEU A 123 -19.22 13.11 11.65
CA LEU A 123 -18.97 13.40 13.06
C LEU A 123 -19.18 12.18 13.98
N LEU A 124 -19.91 11.14 13.55
CA LEU A 124 -20.44 10.13 14.49
C LEU A 124 -20.03 8.67 14.23
N SER A 125 -19.49 8.27 13.07
CA SER A 125 -18.88 6.92 12.92
C SER A 125 -17.63 6.93 12.04
N ARG A 126 -16.44 7.01 12.65
CA ARG A 126 -15.16 7.02 11.91
C ARG A 126 -14.82 5.67 11.26
N THR A 127 -15.35 4.56 11.78
CA THR A 127 -15.00 3.21 11.34
C THR A 127 -15.87 2.72 10.18
N ASP A 128 -17.16 3.05 10.16
CA ASP A 128 -18.11 2.54 9.17
C ASP A 128 -17.97 3.25 7.81
N THR A 129 -17.53 4.51 7.78
CA THR A 129 -17.38 5.32 6.55
C THR A 129 -16.10 5.05 5.75
N ILE A 130 -15.06 4.49 6.38
CA ILE A 130 -13.78 4.20 5.69
C ILE A 130 -13.81 2.80 5.06
N ILE A 131 -14.53 1.87 5.67
CA ILE A 131 -14.52 0.46 5.31
C ILE A 131 -15.45 0.18 4.10
N MET A 132 -16.53 0.92 3.91
CA MET A 132 -17.57 0.61 2.90
C MET A 132 -17.62 1.59 1.72
N ARG A 133 -16.54 1.69 0.94
CA ARG A 133 -16.49 2.51 -0.30
C ARG A 133 -16.34 1.62 -1.52
N ALA A 134 -17.44 1.45 -2.26
CA ALA A 134 -17.45 0.66 -3.50
C ALA A 134 -17.03 1.54 -4.67
N LEU A 135 -16.37 0.96 -5.67
CA LEU A 135 -15.90 1.59 -6.89
C LEU A 135 -17.08 2.17 -7.64
N ALA A 136 -18.17 1.41 -7.75
CA ALA A 136 -19.42 1.88 -8.33
C ALA A 136 -20.05 3.06 -7.56
N CYS A 137 -19.87 3.14 -6.24
CA CYS A 137 -20.35 4.26 -5.44
C CYS A 137 -19.46 5.50 -5.58
N GLU A 138 -18.18 5.31 -5.87
CA GLU A 138 -17.20 6.36 -6.13
C GLU A 138 -17.09 6.67 -7.64
N ALA A 139 -17.85 5.99 -8.51
CA ALA A 139 -17.75 6.04 -9.97
C ALA A 139 -17.74 7.47 -10.54
N ALA A 140 -18.57 8.35 -10.00
CA ALA A 140 -18.65 9.75 -10.43
C ALA A 140 -17.33 10.52 -10.19
N TYR A 141 -16.56 10.15 -9.17
CA TYR A 141 -15.28 10.77 -8.83
C TYR A 141 -14.21 10.56 -9.93
N TYR A 142 -14.36 9.51 -10.73
CA TYR A 142 -13.38 9.08 -11.71
C TYR A 142 -13.63 9.58 -13.13
N ARG A 143 -14.86 10.00 -13.46
CA ARG A 143 -15.30 10.20 -14.85
C ARG A 143 -14.48 11.24 -15.62
N ASP A 144 -14.03 12.27 -14.92
CA ASP A 144 -13.35 13.42 -15.51
C ASP A 144 -11.82 13.31 -15.46
N TRP A 145 -11.29 12.13 -15.10
CA TRP A 145 -9.85 11.89 -15.06
C TRP A 145 -9.22 12.01 -16.44
N ARG A 146 -8.10 12.71 -16.48
CA ARG A 146 -7.32 12.88 -17.72
C ARG A 146 -6.75 11.54 -18.16
N ASN A 147 -6.73 11.34 -19.48
CA ASN A 147 -6.28 10.12 -20.13
C ASN A 147 -7.02 8.82 -19.69
N LEU A 148 -8.09 8.86 -18.90
CA LEU A 148 -8.83 7.65 -18.51
C LEU A 148 -9.73 7.15 -19.66
N ALA A 149 -9.48 5.95 -20.17
CA ALA A 149 -10.37 5.29 -21.14
C ALA A 149 -11.56 4.62 -20.44
N GLY A 150 -11.31 3.98 -19.29
CA GLY A 150 -12.32 3.45 -18.41
C GLY A 150 -11.75 2.60 -17.28
N ILE A 151 -12.61 2.22 -16.34
CA ILE A 151 -12.26 1.40 -15.19
C ILE A 151 -13.04 0.09 -15.26
N ASP A 152 -12.32 -1.02 -15.32
CA ASP A 152 -12.94 -2.34 -15.20
C ASP A 152 -12.83 -2.83 -13.76
N GLU A 153 -13.90 -3.36 -13.20
CA GLU A 153 -13.87 -4.01 -11.88
C GLU A 153 -13.73 -5.52 -12.07
N LEU A 154 -12.59 -6.06 -11.62
CA LEU A 154 -12.30 -7.49 -11.69
C LEU A 154 -12.67 -8.13 -10.35
N THR A 155 -13.69 -8.98 -10.34
CA THR A 155 -14.29 -9.49 -9.10
C THR A 155 -14.41 -11.01 -9.08
N GLY A 156 -14.50 -11.56 -7.87
CA GLY A 156 -14.78 -12.97 -7.65
C GLY A 156 -14.73 -13.33 -6.17
N TYR A 157 -14.85 -14.63 -5.89
CA TYR A 157 -14.81 -15.18 -4.54
C TYR A 157 -13.61 -16.12 -4.38
N LEU A 158 -12.88 -15.97 -3.28
CA LEU A 158 -11.73 -16.81 -2.95
C LEU A 158 -12.15 -18.06 -2.16
N SER A 159 -13.26 -17.99 -1.43
CA SER A 159 -13.88 -19.14 -0.77
C SER A 159 -15.40 -19.08 -0.87
N LYS A 160 -16.06 -20.23 -0.74
CA LYS A 160 -17.53 -20.38 -0.77
C LYS A 160 -18.23 -19.56 0.33
N ASN A 161 -17.53 -19.30 1.44
CA ASN A 161 -18.10 -18.79 2.69
C ASN A 161 -17.44 -17.46 3.09
N TRP A 162 -17.47 -16.45 2.20
CA TRP A 162 -17.04 -15.07 2.44
C TRP A 162 -15.52 -14.81 2.37
N ARG A 163 -15.04 -14.48 1.15
CA ARG A 163 -13.78 -13.76 0.84
C ARG A 163 -13.84 -13.14 -0.58
N PRO A 164 -14.60 -12.06 -0.81
CA PRO A 164 -14.61 -11.42 -2.12
C PRO A 164 -13.26 -10.73 -2.36
N TYR A 165 -12.84 -10.69 -3.62
CA TYR A 165 -11.85 -9.73 -4.08
C TYR A 165 -12.49 -8.84 -5.14
N SER A 166 -12.02 -7.59 -5.17
CA SER A 166 -12.29 -6.64 -6.21
C SER A 166 -11.02 -5.85 -6.52
N ILE A 167 -10.75 -5.69 -7.81
CA ILE A 167 -9.58 -5.00 -8.34
C ILE A 167 -10.10 -3.93 -9.30
N ALA A 168 -9.79 -2.67 -9.02
CA ALA A 168 -10.07 -1.57 -9.93
C ALA A 168 -8.96 -1.49 -10.99
N TYR A 169 -9.30 -1.82 -12.24
CA TYR A 169 -8.38 -1.86 -13.37
C TYR A 169 -8.58 -0.63 -14.26
N PHE A 170 -7.76 0.40 -14.04
CA PHE A 170 -7.77 1.66 -14.76
C PHE A 170 -7.02 1.52 -16.09
N ARG A 171 -7.72 1.78 -17.19
CA ARG A 171 -7.17 1.75 -18.55
C ARG A 171 -6.93 3.17 -19.05
N PRO A 172 -5.72 3.54 -19.47
CA PRO A 172 -5.47 4.82 -20.12
C PRO A 172 -5.91 4.81 -21.59
N LYS A 173 -6.23 5.97 -22.17
CA LYS A 173 -6.52 6.14 -23.61
C LYS A 173 -5.24 6.01 -24.42
N THR A 174 -4.16 6.64 -23.96
CA THR A 174 -2.81 6.53 -24.52
C THR A 174 -1.92 5.86 -23.49
N ALA A 175 -1.61 4.58 -23.71
CA ALA A 175 -0.81 3.78 -22.79
C ALA A 175 0.70 3.97 -23.02
N ASN A 176 1.47 4.01 -21.95
CA ASN A 176 2.93 4.06 -21.97
C ASN A 176 3.60 2.66 -21.97
N GLY A 177 2.79 1.60 -21.83
CA GLY A 177 3.24 0.20 -21.82
C GLY A 177 3.74 -0.30 -20.47
N HIS A 178 3.48 0.42 -19.37
CA HIS A 178 3.79 0.01 -18.01
C HIS A 178 2.51 -0.31 -17.22
N LEU A 179 2.58 -1.35 -16.39
CA LEU A 179 1.54 -1.74 -15.44
C LEU A 179 1.99 -1.38 -14.02
N ILE A 180 1.11 -0.72 -13.26
CA ILE A 180 1.27 -0.49 -11.83
C ILE A 180 0.23 -1.31 -11.08
N LEU A 181 0.69 -2.24 -10.24
CA LEU A 181 -0.12 -2.89 -9.22
C LEU A 181 -0.04 -2.03 -7.96
N TYR A 182 -1.16 -1.49 -7.50
CA TYR A 182 -1.24 -0.69 -6.28
C TYR A 182 -1.97 -1.42 -5.17
N GLN A 183 -1.32 -1.63 -4.03
CA GLN A 183 -1.91 -2.28 -2.86
C GLN A 183 -2.01 -1.30 -1.68
N GLN A 184 -3.24 -0.95 -1.32
CA GLN A 184 -3.52 -0.15 -0.14
C GLN A 184 -3.34 -0.96 1.15
N GLY A 185 -2.90 -0.30 2.22
CA GLY A 185 -2.84 -0.86 3.58
C GLY A 185 -4.13 -0.71 4.39
N LEU A 186 -4.07 -0.97 5.70
CA LEU A 186 -5.21 -0.84 6.60
C LEU A 186 -5.61 0.64 6.83
N ALA A 187 -6.81 0.85 7.36
CA ALA A 187 -7.37 2.15 7.74
C ALA A 187 -7.57 3.18 6.60
N ALA A 188 -7.50 2.74 5.34
CA ALA A 188 -7.84 3.53 4.15
C ALA A 188 -8.14 2.62 2.96
N THR A 189 -8.60 3.20 1.86
CA THR A 189 -8.83 2.55 0.56
C THR A 189 -7.98 3.20 -0.53
N TYR A 190 -7.81 2.53 -1.67
CA TYR A 190 -7.11 3.16 -2.81
C TYR A 190 -7.87 4.41 -3.31
N HIS A 191 -9.17 4.55 -3.03
CA HIS A 191 -9.93 5.78 -3.29
C HIS A 191 -9.33 7.00 -2.57
N ASP A 192 -8.69 6.80 -1.42
CA ASP A 192 -8.00 7.88 -0.68
C ASP A 192 -6.69 8.30 -1.34
N GLN A 193 -6.21 7.50 -2.30
CA GLN A 193 -4.97 7.71 -3.06
C GLN A 193 -5.25 8.18 -4.49
N HIS A 194 -6.49 8.60 -4.76
CA HIS A 194 -6.98 8.95 -6.09
C HIS A 194 -6.05 9.91 -6.85
N ARG A 195 -5.49 10.95 -6.24
CA ARG A 195 -4.64 11.93 -6.95
C ARG A 195 -3.37 11.29 -7.51
N MET A 196 -2.80 10.35 -6.77
CA MET A 196 -1.61 9.63 -7.18
C MET A 196 -1.95 8.66 -8.32
N ILE A 197 -3.05 7.93 -8.20
CA ILE A 197 -3.52 7.01 -9.23
C ILE A 197 -3.93 7.77 -10.50
N GLU A 198 -4.62 8.90 -10.38
CA GLU A 198 -5.00 9.78 -11.48
C GLU A 198 -3.77 10.28 -12.22
N ALA A 199 -2.74 10.75 -11.52
CA ALA A 199 -1.49 11.19 -12.14
C ALA A 199 -0.81 10.04 -12.94
N TRP A 200 -0.84 8.81 -12.42
CA TRP A 200 -0.35 7.65 -13.17
C TRP A 200 -1.20 7.36 -14.41
N VAL A 201 -2.52 7.42 -14.30
CA VAL A 201 -3.40 7.21 -15.47
C VAL A 201 -3.16 8.32 -16.50
N GLU A 202 -3.01 9.58 -16.07
CA GLU A 202 -2.68 10.73 -16.93
C GLU A 202 -1.38 10.48 -17.70
N ASP A 203 -0.34 9.99 -17.03
CA ASP A 203 0.97 9.62 -17.63
C ASP A 203 0.92 8.33 -18.48
N GLY A 204 -0.25 7.72 -18.63
CA GLY A 204 -0.47 6.57 -19.51
C GLY A 204 -0.17 5.21 -18.88
N TYR A 205 -0.02 5.13 -17.56
CA TYR A 205 0.09 3.83 -16.88
C TYR A 205 -1.25 3.10 -16.89
N THR A 206 -1.22 1.79 -17.12
CA THR A 206 -2.31 0.92 -16.69
C THR A 206 -2.16 0.68 -15.19
N VAL A 207 -3.24 0.81 -14.42
CA VAL A 207 -3.18 0.65 -12.96
C VAL A 207 -4.19 -0.41 -12.50
N ALA A 208 -3.75 -1.38 -11.72
CA ALA A 208 -4.61 -2.30 -11.00
C ALA A 208 -4.54 -1.94 -9.50
N ALA A 209 -5.57 -1.28 -8.98
CA ALA A 209 -5.64 -0.86 -7.59
C ALA A 209 -6.45 -1.84 -6.74
N MET A 210 -5.93 -2.15 -5.57
CA MET A 210 -6.43 -3.19 -4.68
C MET A 210 -6.49 -2.67 -3.24
N ASN A 211 -7.54 -3.06 -2.53
CA ASN A 211 -7.69 -2.84 -1.09
C ASN A 211 -7.23 -4.05 -0.29
N MET A 212 -7.07 -3.89 1.02
CA MET A 212 -6.93 -5.03 1.92
C MET A 212 -8.22 -5.86 1.95
N PRO A 213 -8.17 -7.17 2.30
CA PRO A 213 -9.38 -7.94 2.59
C PRO A 213 -10.26 -7.23 3.63
N GLY A 214 -11.56 -7.11 3.34
CA GLY A 214 -12.53 -6.41 4.20
C GLY A 214 -12.44 -4.88 4.18
N TYR A 215 -11.81 -4.28 3.17
CA TYR A 215 -11.80 -2.83 2.95
C TYR A 215 -12.31 -2.45 1.56
N GLY A 216 -13.04 -1.34 1.48
CA GLY A 216 -13.59 -0.81 0.24
C GLY A 216 -14.38 -1.87 -0.50
N ASP A 217 -14.03 -2.08 -1.76
CA ASP A 217 -14.64 -3.07 -2.66
C ASP A 217 -14.54 -4.52 -2.20
N ASN A 218 -13.62 -4.83 -1.28
CA ASN A 218 -13.48 -6.17 -0.70
C ASN A 218 -14.42 -6.40 0.49
N THR A 219 -15.39 -5.50 0.71
CA THR A 219 -16.46 -5.68 1.69
C THR A 219 -17.69 -6.29 1.04
N CYS A 220 -18.44 -7.07 1.81
CA CYS A 220 -19.72 -7.61 1.35
C CYS A 220 -20.80 -6.54 1.55
N TYR A 221 -21.31 -5.97 0.44
CA TYR A 221 -22.37 -4.96 0.45
C TYR A 221 -23.77 -5.54 0.73
N ASP A 222 -23.96 -6.84 0.47
CA ASP A 222 -25.22 -7.55 0.72
C ASP A 222 -25.09 -8.39 2.00
N TRP A 223 -25.34 -7.70 3.13
CA TRP A 223 -25.21 -8.29 4.47
C TRP A 223 -26.13 -9.49 4.69
N ARG A 224 -27.29 -9.53 4.02
CA ARG A 224 -28.29 -10.58 4.19
C ARG A 224 -27.91 -11.87 3.48
N ARG A 225 -27.16 -11.78 2.38
CA ARG A 225 -26.90 -12.92 1.49
C ARG A 225 -25.49 -13.48 1.61
N TYR A 226 -24.49 -12.65 1.93
CA TYR A 226 -23.08 -13.06 1.84
C TYR A 226 -22.24 -12.74 3.09
N CYS A 227 -22.79 -12.06 4.10
CA CYS A 227 -22.06 -11.64 5.31
C CYS A 227 -22.48 -12.42 6.57
N SER A 228 -22.48 -13.75 6.56
CA SER A 228 -22.63 -14.54 7.79
C SER A 228 -21.27 -14.74 8.48
N GLY A 229 -20.88 -13.83 9.37
CA GLY A 229 -19.65 -13.93 10.16
C GLY A 229 -19.15 -12.56 10.66
N PRO A 230 -18.33 -12.50 11.73
CA PRO A 230 -17.79 -11.24 12.24
C PRO A 230 -16.86 -10.62 11.21
N LEU A 231 -17.21 -9.40 10.75
CA LEU A 231 -16.57 -8.59 9.68
C LEU A 231 -15.03 -8.48 9.74
N MET A 232 -14.43 -8.81 10.89
CA MET A 232 -13.09 -8.39 11.28
C MET A 232 -12.15 -9.52 11.72
N ASP A 233 -12.67 -10.69 12.12
CA ASP A 233 -11.88 -11.72 12.84
C ASP A 233 -11.04 -12.63 11.92
N ALA A 234 -11.31 -12.64 10.62
CA ALA A 234 -10.68 -13.56 9.67
C ALA A 234 -9.78 -12.88 8.63
N ARG A 235 -9.43 -11.60 8.81
CA ARG A 235 -8.81 -10.77 7.77
C ARG A 235 -7.47 -11.30 7.25
N PHE A 236 -6.72 -12.02 8.09
CA PHE A 236 -5.41 -12.58 7.75
C PHE A 236 -5.18 -14.02 8.24
N ALA A 237 -5.89 -14.44 9.29
CA ALA A 237 -5.43 -15.51 10.18
C ALA A 237 -5.49 -16.97 9.68
N THR A 238 -5.88 -17.29 8.43
CA THR A 238 -5.97 -18.73 8.04
C THR A 238 -5.78 -19.09 6.57
N ASP A 239 -5.92 -18.17 5.62
CA ASP A 239 -5.73 -18.52 4.21
C ASP A 239 -5.13 -17.35 3.43
N GLY A 240 -3.84 -17.49 3.13
CA GLY A 240 -3.04 -16.50 2.42
C GLY A 240 -3.55 -16.19 1.01
N GLY A 241 -4.35 -17.08 0.41
CA GLY A 241 -5.01 -16.81 -0.87
C GLY A 241 -5.79 -15.50 -0.85
N ALA A 242 -6.39 -15.15 0.30
CA ALA A 242 -7.11 -13.88 0.52
C ALA A 242 -6.32 -12.63 0.11
N ALA A 243 -5.04 -12.59 0.50
CA ALA A 243 -4.19 -11.42 0.31
C ALA A 243 -3.37 -11.49 -1.00
N PHE A 244 -3.03 -12.69 -1.46
CA PHE A 244 -2.03 -12.87 -2.52
C PHE A 244 -2.59 -13.31 -3.87
N LEU A 245 -3.84 -13.78 -3.95
CA LEU A 245 -4.49 -14.05 -5.24
C LEU A 245 -4.80 -12.79 -6.04
N PRO A 246 -5.27 -11.66 -5.45
CA PRO A 246 -5.63 -10.49 -6.25
C PRO A 246 -4.47 -9.91 -7.10
N PRO A 247 -3.24 -9.76 -6.59
CA PRO A 247 -2.11 -9.34 -7.42
C PRO A 247 -1.82 -10.30 -8.58
N VAL A 248 -1.95 -11.62 -8.38
CA VAL A 248 -1.73 -12.63 -9.42
C VAL A 248 -2.81 -12.54 -10.50
N ILE A 249 -4.08 -12.42 -10.09
CA ILE A 249 -5.22 -12.25 -10.99
C ILE A 249 -5.08 -10.96 -11.80
N ALA A 250 -4.66 -9.85 -11.17
CA ALA A 250 -4.40 -8.60 -11.85
C ALA A 250 -3.34 -8.76 -12.96
N VAL A 251 -2.22 -9.42 -12.67
CA VAL A 251 -1.15 -9.66 -13.65
C VAL A 251 -1.61 -10.58 -14.77
N ASN A 252 -2.31 -11.68 -14.45
CA ASN A 252 -2.84 -12.61 -15.46
C ASN A 252 -3.81 -11.90 -16.40
N TYR A 253 -4.76 -11.16 -15.83
CA TYR A 253 -5.73 -10.40 -16.61
C TYR A 253 -5.06 -9.37 -17.51
N ALA A 254 -4.13 -8.59 -16.97
CA ALA A 254 -3.42 -7.56 -17.71
C ALA A 254 -2.62 -8.13 -18.88
N LEU A 255 -1.84 -9.19 -18.64
CA LEU A 255 -1.03 -9.84 -19.68
C LEU A 255 -1.88 -10.54 -20.75
N ALA A 256 -3.10 -10.98 -20.41
CA ALA A 256 -4.06 -11.48 -21.38
C ALA A 256 -4.65 -10.37 -22.28
N GLN A 257 -4.61 -9.10 -21.85
CA GLN A 257 -5.05 -7.99 -22.69
C GLN A 257 -3.93 -7.49 -23.62
N GLN A 258 -2.71 -7.35 -23.10
CA GLN A 258 -1.57 -6.81 -23.85
C GLN A 258 -0.23 -7.12 -23.16
N PRO A 259 0.90 -7.12 -23.91
CA PRO A 259 2.23 -7.17 -23.30
C PRO A 259 2.57 -5.85 -22.59
N PHE A 260 3.33 -5.94 -21.50
CA PHE A 260 3.88 -4.79 -20.77
C PHE A 260 5.40 -4.81 -20.81
N LYS A 261 5.99 -3.62 -20.95
CA LYS A 261 7.45 -3.43 -20.90
C LYS A 261 7.98 -3.56 -19.48
N ARG A 262 7.15 -3.22 -18.49
CA ARG A 262 7.48 -3.25 -17.07
C ARG A 262 6.21 -3.41 -16.23
N ILE A 263 6.29 -4.25 -15.20
CA ILE A 263 5.28 -4.41 -14.16
C ILE A 263 5.88 -3.94 -12.84
N ALA A 264 5.31 -2.87 -12.29
CA ALA A 264 5.66 -2.34 -10.99
C ALA A 264 4.61 -2.74 -9.95
N MET A 265 5.02 -2.98 -8.71
CA MET A 265 4.11 -3.13 -7.58
C MET A 265 4.46 -2.15 -6.46
N ILE A 266 3.48 -1.36 -6.03
CA ILE A 266 3.63 -0.36 -4.98
C ILE A 266 2.64 -0.69 -3.87
N GLY A 267 3.09 -0.74 -2.63
CA GLY A 267 2.22 -0.98 -1.49
C GLY A 267 2.60 -0.14 -0.29
N VAL A 268 1.60 0.32 0.46
CA VAL A 268 1.81 1.15 1.66
C VAL A 268 1.38 0.43 2.93
N SER A 269 2.15 0.54 4.02
CA SER A 269 1.78 -0.03 5.33
C SER A 269 1.61 -1.56 5.26
N SER A 270 0.46 -2.11 5.71
CA SER A 270 0.09 -3.51 5.48
C SER A 270 0.12 -3.92 4.00
N GLY A 271 -0.15 -2.99 3.07
CA GLY A 271 0.00 -3.24 1.64
C GLY A 271 1.46 -3.45 1.22
N ALA A 272 2.43 -2.88 1.95
CA ALA A 272 3.86 -3.11 1.72
C ALA A 272 4.26 -4.56 2.02
N TRP A 273 3.61 -5.21 2.98
CA TRP A 273 3.78 -6.64 3.28
C TRP A 273 3.24 -7.53 2.16
N ILE A 274 2.09 -7.17 1.59
CA ILE A 274 1.56 -7.85 0.41
C ILE A 274 2.52 -7.66 -0.77
N THR A 275 3.00 -6.44 -1.01
CA THR A 275 4.00 -6.15 -2.05
C THR A 275 5.30 -6.94 -1.89
N LEU A 276 5.82 -7.06 -0.66
CA LEU A 276 7.03 -7.84 -0.37
C LEU A 276 6.87 -9.30 -0.83
N VAL A 277 5.80 -9.96 -0.36
CA VAL A 277 5.56 -11.38 -0.64
C VAL A 277 5.18 -11.58 -2.11
N SER A 278 4.29 -10.76 -2.67
CA SER A 278 3.88 -10.83 -4.07
C SER A 278 5.08 -10.70 -5.02
N ALA A 279 6.01 -9.79 -4.74
CA ALA A 279 7.24 -9.67 -5.52
C ALA A 279 8.16 -10.89 -5.33
N ALA A 280 8.22 -11.50 -4.14
CA ALA A 280 9.01 -12.72 -3.94
C ALA A 280 8.44 -13.90 -4.74
N ILE A 281 7.12 -14.05 -4.81
CA ILE A 281 6.44 -15.21 -5.42
C ILE A 281 6.17 -15.07 -6.92
N ASP A 282 5.93 -13.86 -7.42
CA ASP A 282 5.63 -13.61 -8.83
C ASP A 282 6.81 -12.92 -9.54
N PRO A 283 7.65 -13.67 -10.29
CA PRO A 283 8.82 -13.12 -10.96
C PRO A 283 8.47 -12.20 -12.14
N ARG A 284 7.18 -12.06 -12.50
CA ARG A 284 6.73 -11.11 -13.53
C ARG A 284 6.71 -9.66 -13.02
N ILE A 285 6.80 -9.44 -11.71
CA ILE A 285 6.93 -8.11 -11.11
C ILE A 285 8.40 -7.69 -11.20
N ASP A 286 8.70 -6.74 -12.07
CA ASP A 286 10.06 -6.26 -12.34
C ASP A 286 10.58 -5.35 -11.23
N VAL A 287 9.72 -4.47 -10.71
CA VAL A 287 10.10 -3.52 -9.67
C VAL A 287 9.05 -3.43 -8.58
N SER A 288 9.48 -3.49 -7.32
CA SER A 288 8.58 -3.45 -6.16
C SER A 288 8.97 -2.38 -5.15
N PHE A 289 7.96 -1.74 -4.56
CA PHE A 289 8.10 -0.65 -3.61
C PHE A 289 7.26 -0.90 -2.35
N PRO A 290 7.79 -1.63 -1.36
CA PRO A 290 7.24 -1.62 -0.02
C PRO A 290 7.48 -0.22 0.61
N VAL A 291 6.42 0.55 0.85
CA VAL A 291 6.49 1.91 1.39
C VAL A 291 5.86 1.97 2.79
N ALA A 292 6.50 2.68 3.72
CA ALA A 292 6.08 2.78 5.12
C ALA A 292 5.82 1.39 5.74
N GLY A 293 6.78 0.50 5.48
CA GLY A 293 6.84 -0.94 5.72
C GLY A 293 8.06 -1.45 4.91
N VAL A 294 8.67 -2.60 5.16
CA VAL A 294 8.41 -3.71 6.10
C VAL A 294 9.67 -3.93 6.94
N LEU A 295 9.55 -4.43 8.17
CA LEU A 295 10.70 -4.74 9.02
C LEU A 295 10.73 -6.24 9.34
N PRO A 296 11.91 -6.86 9.52
CA PRO A 296 12.02 -8.17 10.19
C PRO A 296 11.19 -8.24 11.47
N LEU A 297 10.56 -9.39 11.74
CA LEU A 297 9.59 -9.52 12.84
C LEU A 297 10.18 -9.17 14.21
N ALA A 298 11.47 -9.42 14.44
CA ALA A 298 12.16 -9.07 15.68
C ALA A 298 12.33 -7.53 15.88
N LEU A 299 12.26 -6.76 14.78
CA LEU A 299 12.38 -5.30 14.79
C LEU A 299 11.03 -4.58 14.88
N LEU A 300 9.91 -5.29 14.82
CA LEU A 300 8.58 -4.71 14.95
C LEU A 300 8.32 -4.20 16.36
N ARG A 301 7.56 -3.11 16.48
CA ARG A 301 7.14 -2.52 17.76
C ARG A 301 5.72 -1.95 17.67
N GLY A 302 4.96 -2.09 18.75
CA GLY A 302 3.65 -1.46 18.93
C GLY A 302 2.66 -1.79 17.82
N LYS A 303 2.19 -0.77 17.09
CA LYS A 303 1.20 -0.94 16.00
C LYS A 303 1.71 -1.74 14.81
N GLU A 304 3.02 -1.91 14.67
CA GLU A 304 3.62 -2.67 13.57
C GLU A 304 3.35 -4.18 13.68
N GLU A 305 3.08 -4.68 14.89
CA GLU A 305 2.85 -6.11 15.16
C GLU A 305 1.61 -6.66 14.46
N SER A 306 0.63 -5.81 14.12
CA SER A 306 -0.55 -6.26 13.36
C SER A 306 -0.19 -6.77 11.96
N ALA A 307 1.02 -6.50 11.47
CA ALA A 307 1.49 -7.05 10.20
C ALA A 307 1.94 -8.50 10.28
N ARG A 308 2.22 -9.03 11.48
CA ARG A 308 2.71 -10.41 11.68
C ARG A 308 1.73 -11.44 11.14
N GLU A 309 0.44 -11.21 11.31
CA GLU A 309 -0.64 -12.08 10.80
C GLU A 309 -0.63 -12.21 9.26
N ILE A 310 -0.16 -11.19 8.53
CA ILE A 310 -0.14 -11.20 7.05
C ILE A 310 0.86 -12.24 6.53
N VAL A 311 1.94 -12.49 7.27
CA VAL A 311 3.07 -13.34 6.86
C VAL A 311 3.21 -14.59 7.72
N GLU A 312 2.21 -14.90 8.54
CA GLU A 312 2.18 -16.07 9.40
C GLU A 312 2.35 -17.36 8.57
N GLY A 313 3.29 -18.21 8.97
CA GLY A 313 3.65 -19.44 8.26
C GLY A 313 4.37 -19.24 6.92
N LEU A 314 4.46 -18.01 6.39
CA LEU A 314 5.27 -17.69 5.21
C LEU A 314 6.73 -17.43 5.58
N VAL A 315 6.95 -16.74 6.71
CA VAL A 315 8.29 -16.44 7.22
C VAL A 315 9.07 -17.68 7.66
N ASP A 316 8.39 -18.80 7.91
CA ASP A 316 9.02 -20.11 8.19
C ASP A 316 9.60 -20.76 6.92
N ILE A 317 9.13 -20.33 5.74
CA ILE A 317 9.62 -20.79 4.43
C ILE A 317 10.74 -19.87 3.94
N ALA A 318 10.54 -18.55 4.08
CA ALA A 318 11.51 -17.54 3.73
C ALA A 318 11.34 -16.35 4.68
N GLY A 319 12.37 -16.03 5.45
CA GLY A 319 12.34 -14.91 6.39
C GLY A 319 12.10 -13.57 5.68
N VAL A 320 11.79 -12.51 6.43
CA VAL A 320 11.49 -11.19 5.84
C VAL A 320 12.64 -10.67 4.95
N LEU A 321 13.90 -10.90 5.35
CA LEU A 321 15.06 -10.53 4.54
C LEU A 321 15.19 -11.42 3.29
N ASP A 322 14.90 -12.71 3.39
CA ASP A 322 14.86 -13.62 2.24
C ASP A 322 13.81 -13.17 1.23
N LEU A 323 12.59 -12.86 1.68
CA LEU A 323 11.51 -12.34 0.83
C LEU A 323 11.92 -11.05 0.12
N ALA A 324 12.66 -10.17 0.80
CA ALA A 324 13.16 -8.93 0.22
C ALA A 324 14.17 -9.18 -0.92
N VAL A 325 15.12 -10.09 -0.72
CA VAL A 325 16.08 -10.51 -1.75
C VAL A 325 15.38 -11.26 -2.89
N MET A 326 14.42 -12.14 -2.59
CA MET A 326 13.64 -12.89 -3.58
C MET A 326 12.83 -11.98 -4.52
N GLY A 327 12.47 -10.77 -4.07
CA GLY A 327 11.86 -9.73 -4.90
C GLY A 327 12.83 -9.01 -5.86
N ALA A 328 14.14 -9.26 -5.72
CA ALA A 328 15.22 -8.66 -6.50
C ALA A 328 16.30 -9.71 -6.83
N ASP A 329 15.87 -10.90 -7.26
CA ASP A 329 16.67 -12.13 -7.30
C ASP A 329 17.36 -12.42 -8.64
N ARG A 330 17.30 -11.50 -9.61
CA ARG A 330 17.81 -11.73 -10.98
C ARG A 330 17.95 -10.42 -11.76
N PRO A 331 18.66 -10.45 -12.91
CA PRO A 331 18.73 -9.30 -13.82
C PRO A 331 17.35 -8.74 -14.18
N GLY A 332 17.25 -7.41 -14.17
CA GLY A 332 16.01 -6.69 -14.44
C GLY A 332 15.09 -6.53 -13.23
N ARG A 333 15.29 -7.31 -12.14
CA ARG A 333 14.44 -7.23 -10.95
C ARG A 333 14.99 -6.31 -9.86
N ARG A 334 14.11 -5.47 -9.31
CA ARG A 334 14.46 -4.47 -8.30
C ARG A 334 13.45 -4.46 -7.15
N GLN A 335 13.94 -4.26 -5.93
CA GLN A 335 13.09 -3.93 -4.79
C GLN A 335 13.64 -2.71 -4.06
N ILE A 336 12.81 -1.71 -3.85
CA ILE A 336 13.18 -0.46 -3.19
C ILE A 336 12.25 -0.25 -2.00
N GLN A 337 12.75 -0.49 -0.79
CA GLN A 337 12.00 -0.25 0.44
C GLN A 337 12.11 1.23 0.81
N ILE A 338 10.97 1.89 1.03
CA ILE A 338 10.91 3.32 1.34
C ILE A 338 10.32 3.49 2.74
N PHE A 339 11.11 3.99 3.68
CA PHE A 339 10.68 4.25 5.05
C PHE A 339 10.46 5.72 5.29
N ASN A 340 9.36 6.07 5.94
CA ASN A 340 9.13 7.43 6.42
C ASN A 340 9.90 7.59 7.73
N ARG A 341 11.04 8.29 7.72
CA ARG A 341 11.94 8.34 8.90
C ARG A 341 11.23 8.86 10.14
N PHE A 342 10.35 9.85 9.97
CA PHE A 342 9.63 10.54 11.05
C PHE A 342 8.18 10.07 11.21
N ASP A 343 7.82 8.88 10.72
CA ASP A 343 6.46 8.35 10.79
C ASP A 343 5.92 8.29 12.23
N ARG A 344 4.77 8.91 12.47
CA ARG A 344 4.13 8.91 13.81
C ARG A 344 3.28 7.67 14.08
N CYS A 345 2.96 6.90 13.05
CA CYS A 345 2.33 5.61 13.22
C CYS A 345 3.40 4.59 13.58
N CYS A 346 4.25 4.30 12.59
CA CYS A 346 4.76 2.96 12.36
C CYS A 346 5.98 2.99 11.43
N PHE A 347 6.91 2.06 11.60
CA PHE A 347 8.11 1.84 10.77
C PHE A 347 9.08 3.02 10.71
N TYR A 348 9.05 3.88 11.73
CA TYR A 348 9.93 5.05 11.83
C TYR A 348 11.35 4.69 12.26
N GLY A 349 12.22 5.69 12.14
CA GLY A 349 13.60 5.64 12.58
C GLY A 349 14.52 4.85 11.64
N PRO A 350 15.79 4.71 12.01
CA PRO A 350 16.83 4.18 11.14
C PRO A 350 16.95 2.64 11.21
N ARG A 351 16.04 1.91 11.87
CA ARG A 351 16.11 0.44 12.02
C ARG A 351 16.47 -0.33 10.73
N PRO A 352 15.96 0.06 9.53
CA PRO A 352 16.34 -0.61 8.29
C PRO A 352 17.83 -0.55 7.93
N THR A 353 18.60 0.40 8.47
CA THR A 353 20.06 0.47 8.22
C THR A 353 20.81 -0.74 8.75
N LEU A 354 20.24 -1.48 9.71
CA LEU A 354 20.82 -2.72 10.24
C LEU A 354 21.00 -3.81 9.17
N TYR A 355 20.17 -3.82 8.14
CA TYR A 355 20.19 -4.86 7.09
C TYR A 355 20.32 -4.30 5.66
N ALA A 356 20.24 -2.98 5.46
CA ALA A 356 20.21 -2.38 4.13
C ALA A 356 21.42 -2.79 3.26
N GLY A 357 22.63 -2.79 3.84
CA GLY A 357 23.85 -3.21 3.14
C GLY A 357 23.82 -4.68 2.74
N LEU A 358 23.37 -5.55 3.65
CA LEU A 358 23.26 -6.99 3.43
C LEU A 358 22.29 -7.31 2.28
N LEU A 359 21.10 -6.71 2.27
CA LEU A 359 20.14 -6.90 1.19
C LEU A 359 20.68 -6.43 -0.17
N ALA A 360 21.34 -5.27 -0.20
CA ALA A 360 21.91 -4.71 -1.42
C ALA A 360 23.05 -5.59 -1.98
N GLU A 361 23.87 -6.17 -1.12
CA GLU A 361 24.94 -7.10 -1.50
C GLU A 361 24.38 -8.42 -2.03
N THR A 362 23.49 -9.08 -1.29
CA THR A 362 22.95 -10.38 -1.70
C THR A 362 22.12 -10.28 -2.97
N ALA A 363 21.27 -9.25 -3.12
CA ALA A 363 20.53 -9.03 -4.37
C ALA A 363 21.46 -8.82 -5.56
N ARG A 364 22.57 -8.07 -5.38
CA ARG A 364 23.58 -7.85 -6.42
C ARG A 364 24.27 -9.16 -6.81
N ASN A 365 24.58 -10.02 -5.85
CA ASN A 365 25.20 -11.33 -6.11
C ASN A 365 24.27 -12.25 -6.92
N LEU A 366 22.96 -12.12 -6.76
CA LEU A 366 21.95 -12.80 -7.57
C LEU A 366 21.67 -12.10 -8.92
N GLY A 367 22.26 -10.93 -9.16
CA GLY A 367 22.09 -10.14 -10.38
C GLY A 367 20.92 -9.15 -10.37
N GLY A 368 20.19 -9.02 -9.26
CA GLY A 368 19.16 -7.99 -9.09
C GLY A 368 19.65 -6.76 -8.32
N HIS A 369 18.71 -5.93 -7.86
CA HIS A 369 19.03 -4.69 -7.15
C HIS A 369 18.06 -4.43 -5.99
N HIS A 370 18.59 -4.41 -4.77
CA HIS A 370 17.85 -3.97 -3.58
C HIS A 370 18.34 -2.60 -3.10
N GLN A 371 17.44 -1.77 -2.61
CA GLN A 371 17.76 -0.48 -1.98
C GLN A 371 16.81 -0.18 -0.83
N VAL A 372 17.33 0.49 0.19
CA VAL A 372 16.55 1.10 1.27
C VAL A 372 16.67 2.62 1.14
N LEU A 373 15.54 3.31 1.21
CA LEU A 373 15.42 4.76 1.14
C LEU A 373 14.69 5.30 2.37
N PHE A 374 15.06 6.51 2.81
CA PHE A 374 14.39 7.21 3.90
C PHE A 374 13.76 8.51 3.39
N ASP A 375 12.44 8.60 3.50
CA ASP A 375 11.70 9.84 3.30
C ASP A 375 11.72 10.66 4.59
N GLU A 376 12.43 11.79 4.54
CA GLU A 376 12.58 12.74 5.64
C GLU A 376 11.68 13.98 5.47
N THR A 377 10.86 14.02 4.43
CA THR A 377 10.09 15.23 4.06
C THR A 377 8.84 15.43 4.89
N HIS A 378 8.41 14.41 5.64
CA HIS A 378 7.20 14.46 6.45
C HIS A 378 7.20 13.50 7.65
N ALA A 379 6.22 13.70 8.54
CA ALA A 379 5.97 12.84 9.71
C ALA A 379 4.65 12.04 9.63
N ARG A 380 4.00 12.02 8.46
CA ARG A 380 2.75 11.27 8.22
C ARG A 380 3.01 9.83 7.77
N HIS A 381 2.03 8.95 7.98
CA HIS A 381 2.03 7.59 7.44
C HIS A 381 1.38 7.59 6.05
N LYS A 382 2.19 7.79 5.00
CA LYS A 382 1.71 7.93 3.61
C LYS A 382 2.81 7.62 2.60
N ILE A 383 2.44 7.58 1.32
CA ILE A 383 3.37 7.76 0.21
C ILE A 383 3.42 9.27 -0.09
N SER A 384 4.60 9.87 -0.01
CA SER A 384 4.80 11.31 -0.20
C SER A 384 5.06 11.69 -1.66
N GLY A 385 5.04 12.98 -1.98
CA GLY A 385 5.49 13.45 -3.29
C GLY A 385 6.96 13.14 -3.57
N TRP A 386 7.83 13.12 -2.55
CA TRP A 386 9.21 12.68 -2.69
C TRP A 386 9.28 11.18 -3.01
N ALA A 387 8.54 10.35 -2.26
CA ALA A 387 8.49 8.91 -2.50
C ALA A 387 7.94 8.58 -3.89
N VAL A 388 6.83 9.23 -4.31
CA VAL A 388 6.28 9.11 -5.67
C VAL A 388 7.34 9.44 -6.71
N LYS A 389 8.08 10.55 -6.56
CA LYS A 389 9.15 10.90 -7.50
C LYS A 389 10.21 9.80 -7.62
N ARG A 390 10.70 9.26 -6.49
CA ARG A 390 11.69 8.16 -6.51
C ARG A 390 11.14 6.88 -7.14
N ILE A 391 9.87 6.56 -6.87
CA ILE A 391 9.16 5.43 -7.47
C ILE A 391 9.11 5.59 -8.99
N MET A 392 8.65 6.75 -9.49
CA MET A 392 8.53 6.98 -10.92
C MET A 392 9.89 7.02 -11.62
N GLU A 393 10.94 7.57 -10.98
CA GLU A 393 12.32 7.49 -11.46
C GLU A 393 12.79 6.03 -11.60
N ALA A 394 12.46 5.15 -10.66
CA ALA A 394 12.79 3.73 -10.77
C ALA A 394 11.98 3.00 -11.84
N ILE A 395 10.70 3.33 -12.00
CA ILE A 395 9.82 2.70 -12.99
C ILE A 395 10.21 3.13 -14.40
N ASN A 396 10.56 4.41 -14.61
CA ASN A 396 10.86 4.95 -15.94
C ASN A 396 12.34 4.91 -16.32
N GLY A 397 13.23 4.90 -15.33
CA GLY A 397 14.67 4.95 -15.57
C GLY A 397 15.31 3.59 -15.83
N ASP A 398 16.54 3.64 -16.34
CA ASP A 398 17.41 2.51 -16.66
C ASP A 398 18.08 1.87 -15.42
N GLY A 399 17.56 2.09 -14.21
CA GLY A 399 17.97 1.33 -13.02
C GLY A 399 18.75 2.07 -11.91
N LYS A 400 18.94 3.40 -11.98
CA LYS A 400 19.60 4.17 -10.89
C LYS A 400 18.63 5.16 -10.25
N VAL A 401 18.13 4.85 -9.05
CA VAL A 401 17.51 5.86 -8.18
C VAL A 401 18.65 6.45 -7.36
N ARG A 402 18.95 7.73 -7.60
CA ARG A 402 19.92 8.45 -6.76
C ARG A 402 19.40 8.44 -5.31
N PRO A 403 20.27 8.47 -4.28
CA PRO A 403 19.83 8.54 -2.88
C PRO A 403 18.86 9.70 -2.63
#